data_AF-A0A5J4PJ65-F1
#
_entry.id   AF-A0A5J4PJ65-F1
#
_cell.length_a   1.000
_cell.length_b   1.000
_cell.length_c   1.000
_cell.angle_alpha   90.00
_cell.angle_beta   90.00
_cell.angle_gamma   90.00
#
_symmetry.space_group_name_H-M   'P 1'
#
loop_
_entity.id
_entity.type
_entity.pdbx_description
1 polymer ?
#
loop_
_entity_poly.entity_id
_entity_poly.type
_entity_poly.pdbx_seq_one_letter_code
_entity_poly.pdbx_strand_id
1 'polypeptide(L)' 'VLANFDDLSVDVGITIPAHAFDALGLPELETCTATDLLTGKEEQITLLPDKQVHTSAGAWNGKILKVVTK' A
#
# COMPACT_ATOMS: atom_id res chain seq x y z
N VAL A 1 -3.98 -4.22 -2.89
CA VAL A 1 -4.76 -4.95 -1.87
C VAL A 1 -3.80 -5.80 -1.07
N LEU A 2 -3.89 -5.78 0.26
CA LEU A 2 -3.11 -6.60 1.18
C LEU A 2 -4.09 -7.54 1.92
N ALA A 3 -3.70 -8.80 2.10
CA ALA A 3 -4.45 -9.77 2.88
C ALA A 3 -3.48 -10.55 3.78
N ASN A 4 -3.73 -10.52 5.08
CA ASN A 4 -3.02 -11.29 6.09
C ASN A 4 -3.88 -12.47 6.52
N PHE A 5 -3.40 -13.68 6.24
CA PHE A 5 -4.06 -14.93 6.61
C PHE A 5 -3.45 -15.57 7.87
N ASP A 6 -2.56 -14.84 8.55
CA ASP A 6 -1.95 -15.28 9.80
C ASP A 6 -2.77 -14.82 11.01
N ASP A 7 -2.58 -15.48 12.16
CA ASP A 7 -3.22 -15.12 13.43
C ASP A 7 -2.47 -14.02 14.19
N LEU A 8 -1.34 -13.56 13.64
CA LEU A 8 -0.56 -12.43 14.14
C LEU A 8 -0.75 -11.19 13.27
N SER A 9 -0.74 -10.02 13.91
CA SER A 9 -0.63 -8.74 13.22
C SER A 9 0.80 -8.54 12.71
N VAL A 10 0.94 -8.02 11.49
CA VAL A 10 2.23 -7.90 10.81
C VAL A 10 2.45 -6.49 10.26
N ASP A 11 3.69 -6.02 10.34
CA ASP A 11 4.18 -4.91 9.54
C ASP A 11 4.82 -5.48 8.27
N VAL A 12 4.43 -4.95 7.10
CA VAL A 12 4.86 -5.44 5.79
C VAL A 12 5.47 -4.32 4.96
N GLY A 13 6.53 -4.67 4.23
CA GLY A 13 7.08 -3.87 3.14
C GLY A 13 6.68 -4.48 1.80
N ILE A 14 5.92 -3.75 0.99
CA ILE A 14 5.48 -4.18 -0.34
C ILE A 14 6.33 -3.46 -1.37
N THR A 15 7.05 -4.20 -2.22
CA THR A 15 7.82 -3.62 -3.33
C THR A 15 7.07 -3.82 -4.64
N ILE A 16 6.78 -2.71 -5.33
CA ILE A 16 6.17 -2.73 -6.66
C ILE A 16 7.27 -2.49 -7.69
N PRO A 17 7.43 -3.38 -8.69
CA PRO A 17 8.53 -3.27 -9.63
C PRO A 17 8.34 -2.11 -10.61
N ALA A 18 9.44 -1.50 -11.06
CA ALA A 18 9.40 -0.34 -11.97
C ALA A 18 8.52 -0.54 -13.22
N HIS A 19 8.64 -1.69 -13.89
CA HIS A 19 7.85 -1.98 -15.09
C HIS A 19 6.32 -2.01 -14.86
N ALA A 20 5.87 -2.24 -13.62
CA ALA A 20 4.45 -2.20 -13.30
C ALA A 20 3.94 -0.74 -13.22
N PHE A 21 4.80 0.21 -12.85
CA PHE A 21 4.46 1.64 -12.92
C PHE A 21 4.22 2.05 -14.38
N ASP A 22 5.13 1.69 -15.27
CA ASP A 22 5.01 1.99 -16.70
C ASP A 22 3.77 1.34 -17.32
N ALA A 23 3.55 0.04 -17.05
CA ALA A 23 2.46 -0.72 -17.64
C ALA A 23 1.06 -0.26 -17.19
N LEU A 24 0.94 0.20 -15.93
CA LEU A 24 -0.33 0.61 -15.34
C LEU A 24 -0.51 2.14 -15.31
N GLY A 25 0.49 2.90 -15.73
CA GLY A 25 0.50 4.36 -15.63
C GLY A 25 0.43 4.86 -14.19
N LEU A 26 1.10 4.17 -13.26
CA LEU A 26 1.10 4.57 -11.85
C LEU A 26 1.94 5.84 -11.66
N PRO A 27 1.50 6.74 -10.77
CA PRO A 27 2.28 7.92 -10.39
C PRO A 27 3.46 7.53 -9.50
N GLU A 28 4.57 8.25 -9.63
CA GLU A 28 5.68 8.18 -8.68
C GLU A 28 5.49 9.26 -7.61
N LEU A 29 5.27 8.85 -6.35
CA LEU A 29 4.95 9.75 -5.24
C LEU A 29 5.86 9.45 -4.05
N GLU A 30 6.77 10.37 -3.72
CA GLU A 30 7.62 10.25 -2.52
C GLU A 30 6.79 10.20 -1.23
N THR A 31 5.70 10.97 -1.18
CA THR A 31 4.74 10.97 -0.07
C THR A 31 3.34 11.18 -0.62
N CYS A 32 2.43 10.26 -0.30
CA CYS A 32 1.02 10.37 -0.66
C CYS A 32 0.13 9.86 0.46
N THR A 33 -1.09 10.41 0.51
CA THR A 33 -2.13 9.91 1.41
C THR A 33 -2.86 8.77 0.72
N ALA A 34 -2.91 7.62 1.39
CA ALA A 34 -3.71 6.49 0.99
C ALA A 34 -4.84 6.28 2.00
N THR A 35 -6.05 6.02 1.52
CA THR A 35 -7.21 5.69 2.36
C THR A 35 -7.44 4.18 2.34
N ASP A 36 -7.47 3.55 3.50
CA ASP A 36 -7.97 2.19 3.64
C ASP A 36 -9.50 2.18 3.48
N LEU A 37 -9.98 1.61 2.38
CA LEU A 37 -11.40 1.58 2.04
C LEU A 37 -12.23 0.70 2.98
N LEU A 38 -11.61 -0.21 3.74
CA LEU A 38 -12.33 -1.06 4.70
C LEU A 38 -12.65 -0.32 6.01
N THR A 39 -11.76 0.57 6.44
CA THR A 39 -11.87 1.27 7.73
C THR A 39 -12.13 2.76 7.59
N GLY A 40 -11.93 3.33 6.41
CA GLY A 40 -11.96 4.76 6.14
C GLY A 40 -10.76 5.54 6.68
N LYS A 41 -9.77 4.87 7.27
CA LYS A 41 -8.58 5.52 7.84
C LYS A 41 -7.59 5.90 6.76
N GLU A 42 -6.90 7.01 6.98
CA GLU A 42 -5.83 7.47 6.09
C GLU A 42 -4.46 7.14 6.67
N GLU A 43 -3.51 6.83 5.79
CA GLU A 43 -2.10 6.65 6.12
C GLU A 43 -1.20 7.31 5.06
N GLN A 44 -0.02 7.77 5.49
CA GLN A 44 0.99 8.27 4.56
C GLN A 44 1.88 7.12 4.10
N ILE A 45 2.05 7.02 2.78
CA ILE A 45 2.91 6.02 2.17
C ILE A 45 3.82 6.65 1.10
N THR A 46 4.94 5.99 0.85
CA THR A 46 5.81 6.25 -0.31
C THR A 46 5.45 5.26 -1.41
N LEU A 47 5.14 5.75 -2.61
CA LEU A 47 4.79 4.95 -3.78
C LEU A 47 5.81 5.25 -4.89
N LEU A 48 6.93 4.54 -4.86
CA LEU A 48 8.02 4.68 -5.83
C LEU A 48 8.39 3.30 -6.41
N PRO A 49 8.88 3.25 -7.65
CA PRO A 49 9.34 2.01 -8.27
C PRO A 49 10.50 1.41 -7.48
N ASP A 50 10.45 0.09 -7.28
CA ASP A 50 11.45 -0.71 -6.55
C ASP A 50 11.72 -0.26 -5.10
N LYS A 51 10.85 0.58 -4.53
CA LYS A 51 10.88 0.99 -3.13
C LYS A 51 9.81 0.27 -2.33
N GLN A 52 10.06 0.10 -1.03
CA GLN A 52 9.11 -0.52 -0.11
C GLN A 52 8.03 0.48 0.30
N VAL A 53 6.78 0.10 0.06
CA VAL A 53 5.60 0.68 0.69
C VAL A 53 5.44 0.01 2.05
N HIS A 54 5.64 0.75 3.14
CA HIS A 54 5.45 0.22 4.50
C HIS A 54 4.00 0.41 4.94
N THR A 55 3.37 -0.68 5.40
CA THR A 55 2.03 -0.67 5.98
C THR A 55 1.89 -1.85 6.94
N SER A 56 0.75 -1.99 7.59
CA SER A 56 0.45 -3.08 8.50
C SER A 56 -0.90 -3.73 8.21
N ALA A 57 -1.03 -5.00 8.59
CA ALA A 57 -2.29 -5.72 8.58
C ALA A 57 -2.47 -6.47 9.90
N GLY A 58 -3.68 -6.39 10.47
CA GLY A 58 -4.03 -7.17 11.64
C GLY A 58 -4.12 -8.66 11.35
N ALA A 59 -4.20 -9.47 12.42
CA ALA A 59 -4.51 -10.90 12.33
C ALA A 59 -5.82 -11.15 11.56
N TRP A 60 -5.81 -12.14 10.66
CA TRP A 60 -6.96 -12.52 9.81
C TRP A 60 -7.65 -11.34 9.11
N ASN A 61 -6.87 -10.33 8.71
CA ASN A 61 -7.41 -9.07 8.19
C ASN A 61 -6.78 -8.67 6.85
N GLY A 62 -7.42 -7.77 6.13
CA GLY A 62 -6.91 -7.17 4.90
C GLY A 62 -6.87 -5.66 4.96
N LYS A 63 -6.26 -5.06 3.94
CA LYS A 63 -6.24 -3.60 3.73
C LYS A 63 -6.41 -3.29 2.26
N ILE A 64 -7.32 -2.36 1.94
CA ILE A 64 -7.54 -1.90 0.56
C ILE A 64 -7.17 -0.43 0.50
N LEU A 65 -5.94 -0.14 0.10
CA LEU A 65 -5.44 1.21 -0.03
C LEU A 65 -5.84 1.83 -1.37
N LYS A 66 -6.56 2.95 -1.31
CA LYS A 66 -6.77 3.85 -2.44
C LYS A 66 -5.79 5.02 -2.34
N VAL A 67 -4.91 5.14 -3.31
CA VAL A 67 -3.97 6.26 -3.42
C VAL A 67 -4.65 7.40 -4.18
N VAL A 68 -4.60 8.60 -3.62
CA VAL A 68 -5.12 9.81 -4.29
C VAL A 68 -3.95 10.58 -4.91
N THR A 69 -3.95 10.68 -6.23
CA THR A 69 -3.07 11.61 -6.97
C THR A 69 -3.68 13.01 -6.93
N LYS A 70 -2.87 14.02 -6.61
CA LYS A 70 -3.24 15.42 -6.86
C LYS A 70 -3.05 15.76 -8.33
#